data_AF-A0A1Z5SFX2-F1
#
_entry.id   AF-A0A1Z5SFX2-F1
#
_cell.length_a   1.000
_cell.length_b   1.000
_cell.length_c   1.000
_cell.angle_alpha   90.00
_cell.angle_beta   90.00
_cell.angle_gamma   90.00
#
_symmetry.space_group_name_H-M   'P 1'
#
loop_
_entity.id
_entity.type
_entity.pdbx_description
1 polymer ?
#
loop_
_entity_poly.entity_id
_entity_poly.type
_entity_poly.pdbx_seq_one_letter_code
_entity_poly.pdbx_strand_id
1 'polypeptide(L)'
;MNNTMQIQTVQTADESFARALSITQQREAEIDQLMDKCHAETTTYPDAIAAIAEGLCNANELAYACFHLGAFAESQRTKHKLLYKLLGE
;
A
#
# COMPACT_ATOMS: atom_id res chain seq x y z
N MET A 1 9.57 1.04 -29.93
CA MET A 1 9.73 1.85 -28.71
C MET A 1 10.42 0.96 -27.69
N ASN A 2 11.63 1.31 -27.24
CA ASN A 2 12.35 0.53 -26.22
C ASN A 2 11.81 0.92 -24.84
N ASN A 3 10.93 0.10 -24.28
CA ASN A 3 10.51 0.23 -22.89
C ASN A 3 11.70 -0.12 -21.99
N THR A 4 12.41 0.90 -21.54
CA THR A 4 13.49 0.75 -20.56
C THR A 4 12.89 0.91 -19.18
N MET A 5 12.84 -0.18 -18.41
CA MET A 5 12.50 -0.10 -16.98
C MET A 5 13.69 0.47 -16.22
N GLN A 6 13.50 1.59 -15.53
CA GLN A 6 14.46 2.06 -14.54
C GLN A 6 14.29 1.23 -13.27
N ILE A 7 15.30 0.42 -12.95
CA ILE A 7 15.34 -0.36 -11.72
C ILE A 7 16.16 0.43 -10.70
N GLN A 8 15.53 0.80 -9.58
CA GLN A 8 16.23 1.31 -8.41
C GLN A 8 16.49 0.15 -7.44
N THR A 9 17.76 -0.08 -7.14
CA THR A 9 18.20 -1.03 -6.13
C THR A 9 18.50 -0.27 -4.84
N VAL A 10 17.78 -0.61 -3.78
CA VAL A 10 18.02 -0.10 -2.42
C VAL A 10 19.36 -0.63 -1.93
N GLN A 11 20.28 0.25 -1.52
CA GLN A 11 21.68 -0.13 -1.25
C GLN A 11 21.95 -0.53 0.20
N THR A 12 21.01 -0.26 1.11
CA THR A 12 21.18 -0.53 2.55
C THR A 12 19.96 -1.26 3.12
N ALA A 13 20.19 -2.19 4.05
CA ALA A 13 19.13 -2.97 4.68
C ALA A 13 18.19 -2.12 5.56
N ASP A 14 18.64 -0.92 5.95
CA ASP A 14 17.91 -0.01 6.84
C ASP A 14 17.02 1.00 6.08
N GLU A 15 17.01 0.96 4.74
CA GLU A 15 16.14 1.83 3.94
C GLU A 15 14.70 1.30 3.93
N SER A 16 13.76 2.12 4.39
CA SER A 16 12.33 1.78 4.33
C SER A 16 11.82 1.77 2.88
N PHE A 17 10.73 1.04 2.64
CA PHE A 17 10.09 1.00 1.33
C PHE A 17 9.66 2.39 0.84
N ALA A 18 9.14 3.23 1.75
CA ALA A 18 8.83 4.63 1.45
C ALA A 18 10.07 5.41 0.98
N ARG A 19 11.22 5.24 1.66
CA ARG A 19 12.47 5.89 1.27
C ARG A 19 12.99 5.44 -0.08
N ALA A 20 12.88 4.15 -0.39
CA ALA A 20 13.21 3.61 -1.72
C ALA A 20 12.38 4.26 -2.84
N LEU A 21 11.15 4.68 -2.51
CA LEU A 21 10.25 5.40 -3.42
C LEU A 21 10.43 6.92 -3.39
N SER A 22 11.46 7.41 -2.69
CA SER A 22 11.73 8.84 -2.46
C SER A 22 10.61 9.58 -1.71
N ILE A 23 9.84 8.85 -0.89
CA ILE A 23 8.82 9.40 -0.01
C ILE A 23 9.51 9.83 1.30
N THR A 24 9.24 11.06 1.74
CA THR A 24 9.74 11.56 3.02
C THR A 24 8.94 10.99 4.18
N GLN A 25 9.51 10.91 5.37
CA GLN A 25 8.81 10.39 6.55
C GLN A 25 7.54 11.20 6.88
N GLN A 26 7.56 12.51 6.69
CA GLN A 26 6.36 13.34 6.87
C GLN A 26 5.27 12.96 5.85
N ARG A 27 5.65 12.82 4.58
CA ARG A 27 4.69 12.48 3.52
C ARG A 27 4.17 11.06 3.66
N GLU A 28 5.00 10.12 4.10
CA GLU A 28 4.61 8.75 4.47
C GLU A 28 3.48 8.78 5.51
N ALA A 29 3.64 9.54 6.60
CA ALA A 29 2.60 9.66 7.63
C ALA A 29 1.30 10.29 7.12
N GLU A 30 1.38 11.26 6.20
CA GLU A 30 0.19 11.85 5.54
C GLU A 30 -0.53 10.83 4.65
N ILE A 31 0.22 10.02 3.88
CA ILE A 31 -0.34 8.96 3.04
C ILE A 31 -0.98 7.88 3.92
N ASP A 32 -0.36 7.48 5.02
CA ASP A 32 -0.91 6.49 5.94
C ASP A 32 -2.26 6.95 6.52
N GLN A 33 -2.36 8.22 6.95
CA GLN A 33 -3.64 8.80 7.40
C GLN A 33 -4.70 8.84 6.30
N LEU A 34 -4.29 9.17 5.06
CA LEU A 34 -5.19 9.17 3.92
C LEU A 34 -5.69 7.75 3.60
N MET A 35 -4.80 6.76 3.67
CA MET A 35 -5.15 5.35 3.47
C MET A 35 -6.18 4.88 4.50
N ASP A 36 -5.96 5.17 5.78
CA ASP A 36 -6.88 4.80 6.86
C ASP A 36 -8.26 5.43 6.65
N LYS A 37 -8.29 6.73 6.31
CA LYS A 37 -9.54 7.44 6.02
C LYS A 37 -10.28 6.82 4.84
N CYS A 38 -9.62 6.68 3.70
CA CYS A 38 -10.26 6.17 2.49
C CYS A 38 -10.68 4.70 2.65
N HIS A 39 -9.92 3.89 3.39
CA HIS A 39 -10.31 2.53 3.69
C HIS A 39 -11.58 2.48 4.57
N ALA A 40 -11.71 3.38 5.53
CA ALA A 40 -12.90 3.48 6.38
C ALA A 40 -14.15 3.99 5.64
N GLU A 41 -13.97 4.86 4.64
CA GLU A 41 -15.05 5.48 3.87
C GLU A 41 -15.50 4.66 2.65
N THR A 42 -14.78 3.58 2.30
CA THR A 42 -15.06 2.77 1.11
C THR A 42 -15.36 1.31 1.45
N THR A 43 -16.09 0.64 0.56
CA THR A 43 -16.54 -0.75 0.77
C THR A 43 -15.55 -1.76 0.21
N THR A 44 -14.81 -1.41 -0.84
CA THR A 44 -13.90 -2.34 -1.54
C THR A 44 -12.50 -1.75 -1.67
N TYR A 45 -11.48 -2.62 -1.74
CA TYR A 45 -10.10 -2.16 -1.95
C TYR A 45 -9.90 -1.38 -3.25
N PRO A 46 -10.51 -1.75 -4.40
CA PRO A 46 -10.45 -0.91 -5.60
C PRO A 46 -11.02 0.50 -5.38
N ASP A 47 -12.14 0.63 -4.66
CA ASP A 47 -12.71 1.93 -4.33
C ASP A 47 -11.79 2.73 -3.42
N ALA A 48 -11.18 2.08 -2.42
CA ALA A 48 -10.18 2.71 -1.55
C ALA A 48 -9.00 3.25 -2.35
N ILE A 49 -8.45 2.46 -3.29
CA ILE A 49 -7.34 2.86 -4.17
C ILE A 49 -7.76 4.06 -5.02
N ALA A 50 -8.96 4.04 -5.60
CA ALA A 50 -9.47 5.13 -6.40
C ALA A 50 -9.61 6.43 -5.57
N ALA A 51 -10.16 6.32 -4.35
CA ALA A 51 -10.32 7.47 -3.45
C ALA A 51 -8.98 8.05 -3.00
N ILE A 52 -8.00 7.21 -2.65
CA ILE A 52 -6.67 7.67 -2.22
C ILE A 52 -5.94 8.35 -3.37
N ALA A 53 -6.07 7.84 -4.60
CA ALA A 53 -5.37 8.37 -5.77
C ALA A 53 -5.64 9.87 -6.03
N GLU A 54 -6.79 10.40 -5.58
CA GLU A 54 -7.12 11.83 -5.66
C GLU A 54 -6.23 12.71 -4.76
N GLY A 55 -5.69 12.16 -3.66
CA GLY A 55 -4.84 12.86 -2.70
C GLY A 55 -3.33 12.63 -2.86
N LEU A 56 -2.92 11.84 -3.85
CA LEU A 56 -1.52 11.51 -4.11
C LEU A 56 -0.94 12.37 -5.23
N CYS A 57 0.36 12.68 -5.13
CA CYS A 57 1.01 13.61 -6.03
C CYS A 57 1.72 12.94 -7.20
N ASN A 58 2.03 11.64 -7.10
CA ASN A 58 2.82 10.93 -8.12
C ASN A 58 2.62 9.40 -8.06
N ALA A 59 3.19 8.71 -9.04
CA ALA A 59 3.08 7.26 -9.18
C ALA A 59 3.79 6.47 -8.05
N ASN A 60 4.82 7.03 -7.44
CA ASN A 60 5.53 6.36 -6.34
C ASN A 60 4.66 6.32 -5.08
N GLU A 61 3.97 7.41 -4.77
CA GLU A 61 2.99 7.47 -3.69
C GLU A 61 1.85 6.47 -3.92
N LEU A 62 1.39 6.34 -5.17
CA LEU A 62 0.35 5.36 -5.52
C LEU A 62 0.87 3.93 -5.37
N ALA A 63 2.10 3.66 -5.82
CA ALA A 63 2.72 2.35 -5.65
C ALA A 63 2.87 1.97 -4.16
N TYR A 64 3.27 2.93 -3.33
CA TYR A 64 3.31 2.79 -1.87
C TYR A 64 1.93 2.42 -1.32
N ALA A 65 0.91 3.23 -1.61
CA ALA A 65 -0.44 2.99 -1.09
C ALA A 65 -1.02 1.63 -1.53
N CYS A 66 -0.86 1.28 -2.81
CA CYS A 66 -1.29 -0.01 -3.35
C CYS A 66 -0.60 -1.20 -2.66
N PHE A 67 0.70 -1.09 -2.40
CA PHE A 67 1.45 -2.13 -1.69
C PHE A 67 0.90 -2.35 -0.28
N HIS A 68 0.71 -1.27 0.49
CA HIS A 68 0.26 -1.37 1.87
C HIS A 68 -1.19 -1.85 1.99
N LEU A 69 -2.09 -1.36 1.13
CA LEU A 69 -3.47 -1.88 1.05
C LEU A 69 -3.52 -3.36 0.67
N GLY A 70 -2.68 -3.78 -0.29
CA GLY A 70 -2.57 -5.18 -0.68
C GLY A 70 -2.05 -6.08 0.45
N ALA A 71 -1.02 -5.63 1.17
CA ALA A 71 -0.49 -6.33 2.33
C ALA A 71 -1.55 -6.46 3.44
N PHE A 72 -2.32 -5.40 3.69
CA PHE A 72 -3.43 -5.43 4.64
C PHE A 72 -4.51 -6.42 4.20
N ALA A 73 -4.94 -6.38 2.94
CA ALA A 73 -5.94 -7.30 2.39
C ALA A 73 -5.54 -8.77 2.55
N GLU A 74 -4.28 -9.12 2.26
CA GLU A 74 -3.79 -10.48 2.44
C GLU A 74 -3.71 -10.88 3.92
N SER A 75 -3.38 -9.94 4.81
CA SER A 75 -3.41 -10.20 6.26
C SER A 75 -4.81 -10.56 6.76
N GLN A 76 -5.85 -9.86 6.27
CA GLN A 76 -7.24 -10.14 6.63
C GLN A 76 -7.70 -11.47 6.05
N ARG A 77 -7.33 -11.77 4.80
CA ARG A 77 -7.60 -13.06 4.17
C ARG A 77 -6.95 -14.22 4.93
N THR A 78 -5.71 -14.04 5.38
CA THR A 78 -4.98 -15.05 6.15
C THR A 78 -5.63 -15.30 7.51
N LYS A 79 -6.02 -14.23 8.21
CA LYS A 79 -6.79 -14.33 9.47
C LYS A 79 -8.11 -15.09 9.26
N HIS A 80 -8.86 -14.75 8.22
CA HIS A 80 -10.12 -15.41 7.91
C HIS A 80 -9.93 -16.92 7.62
N LYS A 81 -8.93 -17.28 6.80
CA LYS A 81 -8.56 -18.69 6.54
C LYS A 81 -8.18 -19.44 7.82
N LEU A 82 -7.46 -18.79 8.73
CA LEU A 82 -7.06 -19.40 10.00
C LEU A 82 -8.27 -19.65 10.90
N LEU A 83 -9.17 -18.67 11.03
CA LEU A 83 -10.40 -18.81 11.80
C LEU A 83 -11.26 -19.96 11.27
N TYR A 84 -11.44 -20.03 9.95
CA TYR A 84 -12.18 -21.10 9.29
C TYR A 84 -11.60 -22.49 9.65
N LYS A 85 -10.27 -22.66 9.53
CA LYS A 85 -9.58 -23.89 9.91
C LYS A 85 -9.71 -24.26 11.39
N LEU A 86 -9.75 -23.27 12.29
CA LEU A 86 -9.83 -23.50 13.73
C LEU A 86 -11.26 -23.76 14.21
N LEU A 87 -12.25 -23.16 13.56
CA LEU A 87 -13.67 -23.28 13.91
C LEU A 87 -14.37 -24.48 13.25
N GLY A 88 -13.72 -25.13 12.29
CA GLY A 88 -14.16 -26.43 11.76
C GLY A 88 -15.36 -26.35 10.81
N GLU A 89 -15.54 -25.25 10.11
CA GLU A 89 -16.33 -25.23 8.87
C GLU A 89 -15.47 -25.68 7.68
#